data_AF-A0AAD7ELA6-F1
#
_entry.id   AF-A0AAD7ELA6-F1
#
_cell.length_a   1.000
_cell.length_b   1.000
_cell.length_c   1.000
_cell.angle_alpha   90.00
_cell.angle_beta   90.00
_cell.angle_gamma   90.00
#
_symmetry.space_group_name_H-M   'P 1'
#
loop_
_entity.id
_entity.type
_entity.pdbx_description
1 polymer ?
#
loop_
_entity_poly.entity_id
_entity_poly.type
_entity_poly.pdbx_seq_one_letter_code
_entity_poly.pdbx_strand_id
1 'polypeptide(L)'
;MGIKGLWKILADAAETRNLLQYTVQESFKNSGTECRPIIMGIDASIWMYQASNAIKFSNAQPGPNPQLRLLFYRTAALPALPARSVFVFDGPHRPEFKRGTRVLTHGHWLTSAFRELIPDAELGRLASEGIMDVVQTTDSDILLFGAPTVSLIPKKKDDHHDVAVYTAENIFVAPTVSLTRGGLLRKAGRGTGR
;
A
#
# COMPACT_ATOMS: atom_id res chain seq x y z
N MET A 1 -12.98 -1.50 3.08
CA MET A 1 -13.56 -2.70 3.71
C MET A 1 -12.58 -3.38 4.69
N GLY A 2 -11.52 -2.74 5.21
CA GLY A 2 -10.52 -3.42 6.06
C GLY A 2 -11.08 -4.35 7.16
N ILE A 3 -10.75 -5.64 7.07
CA ILE A 3 -11.07 -6.65 8.10
C ILE A 3 -10.36 -6.27 9.41
N LYS A 4 -11.14 -5.91 10.43
CA LYS A 4 -10.60 -5.50 11.73
C LYS A 4 -9.78 -6.64 12.33
N GLY A 5 -8.52 -6.34 12.67
CA GLY A 5 -7.61 -7.30 13.31
C GLY A 5 -6.94 -8.28 12.35
N LEU A 6 -7.14 -8.18 11.03
CA LEU A 6 -6.52 -9.10 10.07
C LEU A 6 -4.99 -9.07 10.16
N TRP A 7 -4.37 -7.90 10.29
CA TRP A 7 -2.92 -7.78 10.47
C TRP A 7 -2.40 -8.50 11.72
N LYS A 8 -3.21 -8.65 12.77
CA LYS A 8 -2.83 -9.43 13.97
C LYS A 8 -2.82 -10.93 13.68
N ILE A 9 -3.76 -11.40 12.85
CA ILE A 9 -3.83 -12.81 12.42
C ILE A 9 -2.66 -13.11 11.49
N LEU A 10 -2.34 -12.19 10.59
CA LEU A 10 -1.26 -12.37 9.60
C LEU A 10 0.13 -12.07 10.17
N ALA A 11 0.26 -11.70 11.45
CA ALA A 11 1.51 -11.19 12.01
C ALA A 11 2.70 -12.14 11.79
N ASP A 12 2.48 -13.45 11.95
CA ASP A 12 3.52 -14.47 11.81
C ASP A 12 3.92 -14.74 10.35
N ALA A 13 3.13 -14.26 9.38
CA ALA A 13 3.44 -14.33 7.96
C ALA A 13 4.18 -13.07 7.44
N ALA A 14 4.38 -12.07 8.31
CA ALA A 14 5.06 -10.84 7.97
C ALA A 14 6.57 -11.06 7.92
N GLU A 15 7.21 -10.57 6.87
CA GLU A 15 8.67 -10.54 6.76
C GLU A 15 9.16 -9.10 6.72
N THR A 16 10.08 -8.73 7.60
CA THR A 16 10.73 -7.41 7.53
C THR A 16 11.81 -7.45 6.46
N ARG A 17 11.68 -6.60 5.44
CA ARG A 17 12.62 -6.49 4.32
C ARG A 17 13.00 -5.03 4.08
N ASN A 18 14.25 -4.80 3.73
CA ASN A 18 14.67 -3.53 3.16
C ASN A 18 14.05 -3.36 1.76
N LEU A 19 13.36 -2.26 1.49
CA LEU A 19 12.61 -2.02 0.26
C LEU A 19 13.51 -2.02 -0.97
N LEU A 20 14.68 -1.38 -0.89
CA LEU A 20 15.66 -1.37 -1.99
C LEU A 20 16.15 -2.78 -2.26
N GLN A 21 16.60 -3.50 -1.23
CA GLN A 21 17.06 -4.88 -1.38
C GLN A 21 15.97 -5.78 -1.97
N TYR A 22 14.72 -5.65 -1.50
CA TYR A 22 13.58 -6.38 -2.01
C TYR A 22 13.36 -6.09 -3.50
N THR A 23 13.29 -4.82 -3.90
CA THR A 23 13.08 -4.45 -5.30
C THR A 23 14.18 -4.96 -6.23
N VAL A 24 15.45 -4.92 -5.77
CA VAL A 24 16.59 -5.48 -6.50
C VAL A 24 16.40 -6.99 -6.66
N GLN A 25 16.20 -7.73 -5.56
CA GLN A 25 16.08 -9.18 -5.61
C GLN A 25 14.92 -9.64 -6.50
N GLU A 26 13.74 -9.02 -6.37
CA GLU A 26 12.58 -9.39 -7.17
C GLU A 26 12.74 -9.03 -8.65
N SER A 27 13.44 -7.93 -8.97
CA SER A 27 13.71 -7.56 -10.38
C SER A 27 14.54 -8.60 -11.13
N PHE A 28 15.43 -9.30 -10.42
CA PHE A 28 16.26 -10.38 -10.97
C PHE A 28 15.58 -11.75 -10.94
N LYS A 29 14.74 -12.04 -9.94
CA LYS A 29 14.09 -13.36 -9.81
C LYS A 29 13.09 -13.65 -10.93
N ASN A 30 12.32 -12.65 -11.36
CA ASN A 30 11.19 -12.86 -12.27
C ASN A 30 11.57 -12.84 -13.76
N SER A 31 12.86 -12.68 -14.09
CA SER A 31 13.25 -12.14 -15.40
C SER A 31 14.33 -12.97 -16.13
N GLY A 32 14.80 -14.07 -15.56
CA GLY A 32 15.84 -14.91 -16.20
C GLY A 32 17.13 -14.13 -16.44
N THR A 33 17.54 -13.96 -17.70
CA THR A 33 18.77 -13.25 -18.11
C THR A 33 18.63 -11.74 -18.25
N GLU A 34 17.41 -11.19 -18.26
CA GLU A 34 17.18 -9.75 -18.34
C GLU A 34 16.71 -9.21 -16.99
N CYS A 35 16.97 -7.96 -16.66
CA CYS A 35 16.44 -7.34 -15.45
C CYS A 35 15.11 -6.64 -15.80
N ARG A 36 14.00 -7.08 -15.20
CA ARG A 36 12.71 -6.39 -15.32
C ARG A 36 12.45 -5.60 -14.04
N PRO A 37 12.22 -4.28 -14.12
CA PRO A 37 11.81 -3.53 -12.94
C PRO A 37 10.44 -4.03 -12.45
N ILE A 38 10.29 -4.19 -11.15
CA ILE A 38 9.00 -4.62 -10.58
C ILE A 38 7.97 -3.50 -10.69
N ILE A 39 6.71 -3.84 -10.89
CA ILE A 39 5.61 -2.88 -10.89
C ILE A 39 5.08 -2.75 -9.46
N MET A 40 5.33 -1.59 -8.85
CA MET A 40 4.93 -1.27 -7.49
C MET A 40 3.69 -0.37 -7.49
N GLY A 41 2.55 -0.90 -7.06
CA GLY A 41 1.34 -0.13 -6.79
C GLY A 41 1.47 0.66 -5.49
N ILE A 42 1.19 1.95 -5.50
CA ILE A 42 1.26 2.82 -4.32
C ILE A 42 -0.14 3.38 -4.05
N ASP A 43 -0.68 3.10 -2.87
CA ASP A 43 -1.93 3.69 -2.41
C ASP A 43 -1.72 5.18 -2.04
N ALA A 44 -2.09 6.08 -2.97
CA ALA A 44 -1.90 7.52 -2.84
C ALA A 44 -2.75 8.10 -1.69
N SER A 45 -3.88 7.47 -1.36
CA SER A 45 -4.76 7.93 -0.27
C SER A 45 -4.03 7.89 1.08
N ILE A 46 -3.22 6.86 1.29
CA ILE A 46 -2.44 6.69 2.51
C ILE A 46 -1.30 7.70 2.56
N TRP A 47 -0.61 7.92 1.45
CA TRP A 47 0.45 8.92 1.37
C TRP A 47 -0.06 10.32 1.67
N MET A 48 -1.20 10.72 1.09
CA MET A 48 -1.84 12.01 1.39
C MET A 48 -2.24 12.13 2.86
N TYR A 49 -2.77 11.06 3.47
CA TYR A 49 -3.14 11.05 4.88
C TYR A 49 -1.90 11.15 5.81
N GLN A 50 -0.83 10.40 5.50
CA GLN A 50 0.42 10.49 6.24
C GLN A 50 1.05 11.88 6.13
N ALA A 51 1.04 12.48 4.93
CA ALA A 51 1.56 13.82 4.72
C ALA A 51 0.78 14.86 5.53
N SER A 52 -0.55 14.79 5.52
CA SER A 52 -1.41 15.65 6.33
C SER A 52 -1.12 15.52 7.83
N ASN A 53 -0.92 14.30 8.33
CA ASN A 53 -0.65 14.08 9.76
C ASN A 53 0.78 14.48 10.16
N ALA A 54 1.78 14.24 9.32
CA ALA A 54 3.17 14.59 9.61
C ALA A 54 3.34 16.09 9.88
N ILE A 55 2.56 16.94 9.19
CA ILE A 55 2.59 18.39 9.37
C ILE A 55 1.81 18.83 10.61
N LYS A 56 0.68 18.18 10.94
CA LYS A 56 -0.12 18.51 12.14
C LYS A 56 0.66 18.40 13.45
N PHE A 57 1.65 17.51 13.51
CA PHE A 57 2.48 17.28 14.70
C PHE A 57 3.88 17.92 14.60
N SER A 58 4.10 18.81 13.63
CA SER A 58 5.35 19.55 13.50
C SER A 58 5.26 20.90 14.22
N ASN A 59 6.15 21.14 15.17
CA ASN A 59 6.28 22.43 15.87
C ASN A 59 7.02 23.49 15.03
N ALA A 60 7.48 23.15 13.83
CA ALA A 60 8.17 24.08 12.94
C ALA A 60 7.14 24.83 12.09
N GLN A 61 7.37 26.12 11.86
CA GLN A 61 6.62 26.93 10.87
C GLN A 61 6.68 26.21 9.51
N PRO A 62 5.57 25.61 9.05
CA PRO A 62 5.60 24.95 7.77
C PRO A 62 5.68 26.02 6.70
N GLY A 63 6.76 26.00 5.91
CA GLY A 63 6.82 26.75 4.66
C GLY A 63 5.65 26.41 3.71
N PRO A 64 5.53 27.08 2.56
CA PRO A 64 4.37 26.91 1.69
C PRO A 64 4.17 25.45 1.27
N ASN A 65 2.90 25.02 1.28
CA ASN A 65 2.45 23.69 0.84
C ASN A 65 3.29 22.52 1.41
N PRO A 66 3.42 22.41 2.74
CA PRO A 66 4.35 21.46 3.37
C PRO A 66 3.97 20.00 3.10
N GLN A 67 2.67 19.69 2.92
CA GLN A 67 2.19 18.35 2.59
C GLN A 67 2.57 17.96 1.16
N LEU A 68 2.35 18.84 0.18
CA LEU A 68 2.75 18.59 -1.21
C LEU A 68 4.26 18.48 -1.35
N ARG A 69 5.02 19.31 -0.62
CA ARG A 69 6.47 19.21 -0.60
C ARG A 69 6.95 17.85 -0.08
N LEU A 70 6.32 17.34 0.97
CA LEU A 70 6.63 15.99 1.47
C LEU A 70 6.29 14.90 0.44
N LEU A 71 5.13 15.01 -0.21
CA LEU A 71 4.74 14.08 -1.27
C LEU A 71 5.72 14.14 -2.44
N PHE A 72 6.14 15.33 -2.87
CA PHE A 72 7.12 15.55 -3.91
C PHE A 72 8.45 14.85 -3.61
N TYR A 73 9.02 15.04 -2.41
CA TYR A 73 10.28 14.37 -2.06
C TYR A 73 10.14 12.86 -1.99
N ARG A 74 9.01 12.34 -1.50
CA ARG A 74 8.75 10.89 -1.52
C ARG A 74 8.64 10.36 -2.94
N THR A 75 7.95 11.06 -3.84
CA THR A 75 7.86 10.67 -5.25
C THR A 75 9.22 10.74 -5.95
N ALA A 76 10.03 11.75 -5.64
CA ALA A 76 11.36 11.93 -6.22
C ALA A 76 12.38 10.89 -5.76
N ALA A 77 12.12 10.20 -4.64
CA ALA A 77 12.96 9.10 -4.17
C ALA A 77 12.67 7.76 -4.88
N LEU A 78 11.48 7.59 -5.46
CA LEU A 78 11.08 6.32 -6.10
C LEU A 78 11.95 5.89 -7.30
N PRO A 79 12.41 6.81 -8.18
CA PRO A 79 13.31 6.45 -9.27
C PRO A 79 14.65 5.83 -8.83
N ALA A 80 15.03 5.95 -7.55
CA ALA A 80 16.23 5.30 -7.02
C ALA A 80 16.03 3.78 -6.79
N LEU A 81 14.78 3.29 -6.86
CA LEU A 81 14.47 1.87 -6.77
C LEU A 81 14.37 1.27 -8.19
N PRO A 82 14.80 0.01 -8.41
CA PRO A 82 14.52 -0.75 -9.64
C PRO A 82 13.04 -1.18 -9.71
N ALA A 83 12.13 -0.21 -9.60
CA ALA A 83 10.69 -0.41 -9.60
C ALA A 83 9.99 0.67 -10.41
N ARG A 84 8.98 0.27 -11.17
CA ARG A 84 8.03 1.18 -11.81
C ARG A 84 6.89 1.45 -10.84
N SER A 85 6.86 2.65 -10.29
CA SER A 85 5.79 3.07 -9.38
C SER A 85 4.53 3.45 -10.14
N VAL A 86 3.39 2.90 -9.70
CA VAL A 86 2.05 3.20 -10.20
C VAL A 86 1.23 3.70 -9.04
N PHE A 87 0.84 4.98 -9.08
CA PHE A 87 0.04 5.57 -8.02
C PHE A 87 -1.42 5.29 -8.23
N VAL A 88 -2.11 4.97 -7.14
CA VAL A 88 -3.53 4.73 -7.17
C VAL A 88 -4.26 5.67 -6.24
N PHE A 89 -5.24 6.32 -6.82
CA PHE A 89 -6.24 7.08 -6.12
C PHE A 89 -7.53 6.26 -6.02
N ASP A 90 -8.21 6.35 -4.88
CA ASP A 90 -9.52 5.72 -4.75
C ASP A 90 -10.49 6.30 -5.79
N GLY A 91 -11.23 5.44 -6.48
CA GLY A 91 -12.24 5.81 -7.46
C GLY A 91 -13.46 6.54 -6.88
N PRO A 92 -14.38 7.00 -7.74
CA PRO A 92 -15.55 7.80 -7.35
C PRO A 92 -16.55 7.03 -6.48
N HIS A 93 -16.57 5.70 -6.55
CA HIS A 93 -17.52 4.85 -5.83
C HIS A 93 -17.00 4.43 -4.45
N ARG A 94 -16.65 5.41 -3.60
CA ARG A 94 -16.26 5.12 -2.21
C ARG A 94 -17.49 4.78 -1.38
N PRO A 95 -17.45 3.71 -0.56
CA PRO A 95 -18.53 3.45 0.38
C PRO A 95 -18.59 4.57 1.43
N GLU A 96 -19.79 5.05 1.74
CA GLU A 96 -20.01 6.11 2.74
C GLU A 96 -19.52 5.74 4.15
N PHE A 97 -19.38 4.44 4.41
CA PHE A 97 -18.87 3.90 5.66
C PHE A 97 -17.69 2.95 5.40
N LYS A 98 -16.55 3.18 6.08
CA LYS A 98 -15.37 2.30 6.07
C LYS A 98 -14.92 2.10 7.51
N ARG A 99 -14.88 0.83 7.96
CA ARG A 99 -14.43 0.42 9.31
C ARG A 99 -15.24 1.04 10.46
N GLY A 100 -16.54 1.25 10.26
CA GLY A 100 -17.43 1.86 11.26
C GLY A 100 -17.31 3.38 11.36
N THR A 101 -16.48 4.01 10.54
CA THR A 101 -16.36 5.46 10.44
C THR A 101 -16.96 5.93 9.12
N ARG A 102 -17.71 7.04 9.17
CA ARG A 102 -18.18 7.72 7.96
C ARG A 102 -16.97 8.22 7.19
N VAL A 103 -16.84 7.79 5.94
CA VAL A 103 -15.78 8.28 5.06
C VAL A 103 -16.29 9.53 4.38
N LEU A 104 -15.43 10.53 4.26
CA LEU A 104 -15.70 11.64 3.37
C LEU A 104 -15.83 11.07 1.95
N THR A 105 -17.04 11.17 1.40
CA THR A 105 -17.33 10.82 0.00
C THR A 105 -16.56 11.69 -0.98
N HIS A 106 -16.08 12.85 -0.52
CA HIS A 106 -15.24 13.74 -1.29
C HIS A 106 -13.77 13.33 -1.21
N GLY A 107 -13.06 13.43 -2.33
CA GLY A 107 -11.62 13.16 -2.42
C GLY A 107 -10.81 13.97 -1.41
N HIS A 108 -9.61 13.49 -1.08
CA HIS A 108 -8.71 14.25 -0.22
C HIS A 108 -8.41 15.60 -0.90
N TRP A 109 -8.39 16.71 -0.16
CA TRP A 109 -8.18 18.04 -0.76
C TRP A 109 -6.86 18.16 -1.55
N LEU A 110 -5.84 17.38 -1.17
CA LEU A 110 -4.57 17.24 -1.91
C LEU A 110 -4.68 16.46 -3.23
N THR A 111 -5.77 15.76 -3.52
CA THR A 111 -5.86 14.84 -4.66
C THR A 111 -5.61 15.55 -6.00
N SER A 112 -6.17 16.73 -6.21
CA SER A 112 -5.96 17.48 -7.47
C SER A 112 -4.49 17.85 -7.65
N ALA A 113 -3.90 18.52 -6.65
CA ALA A 113 -2.52 18.96 -6.72
C ALA A 113 -1.52 17.78 -6.74
N PHE A 114 -1.86 16.64 -6.11
CA PHE A 114 -0.99 15.47 -6.17
C PHE A 114 -1.04 14.81 -7.55
N ARG A 115 -2.20 14.75 -8.21
CA ARG A 115 -2.32 14.25 -9.59
C ARG A 115 -1.54 15.07 -10.61
N GLU A 116 -1.30 16.34 -10.34
CA GLU A 116 -0.42 17.15 -11.20
C GLU A 116 1.05 16.74 -11.11
N LEU A 117 1.46 16.07 -10.01
CA LEU A 117 2.84 15.63 -9.80
C LEU A 117 3.12 14.23 -10.38
N ILE A 118 2.09 13.40 -10.58
CA ILE A 118 2.25 11.98 -10.85
C ILE A 118 1.14 11.43 -11.77
N PRO A 119 1.45 10.42 -12.62
CA PRO A 119 0.43 9.69 -13.36
C PRO A 119 -0.44 8.84 -12.41
N ASP A 120 -1.76 8.86 -12.62
CA ASP A 120 -2.78 8.11 -11.85
C ASP A 120 -3.17 6.80 -12.57
N ALA A 121 -3.43 5.74 -11.82
CA ALA A 121 -4.03 4.50 -12.29
C ALA A 121 -4.93 3.83 -11.22
N GLU A 122 -5.66 2.77 -11.55
CA GLU A 122 -6.64 2.14 -10.65
C GLU A 122 -6.13 0.82 -10.00
N LEU A 123 -5.88 0.83 -8.68
CA LEU A 123 -5.28 -0.28 -7.89
C LEU A 123 -6.10 -1.56 -7.95
N GLY A 124 -7.41 -1.44 -7.76
CA GLY A 124 -8.29 -2.61 -7.68
C GLY A 124 -8.23 -3.41 -8.99
N ARG A 125 -8.33 -2.70 -10.11
CA ARG A 125 -8.24 -3.28 -11.45
C ARG A 125 -6.85 -3.85 -11.72
N LEU A 126 -5.79 -3.05 -11.55
CA LEU A 126 -4.42 -3.46 -11.86
C LEU A 126 -3.91 -4.60 -10.97
N ALA A 127 -4.31 -4.62 -9.69
CA ALA A 127 -3.99 -5.73 -8.78
C ALA A 127 -4.76 -7.01 -9.20
N SER A 128 -6.03 -6.89 -9.58
CA SER A 128 -6.83 -8.05 -10.02
C SER A 128 -6.40 -8.63 -11.36
N GLU A 129 -5.88 -7.78 -12.25
CA GLU A 129 -5.30 -8.17 -13.56
C GLU A 129 -3.88 -8.74 -13.41
N GLY A 130 -3.32 -8.79 -12.19
CA GLY A 130 -1.98 -9.33 -11.93
C GLY A 130 -0.85 -8.48 -12.50
N ILE A 131 -1.11 -7.20 -12.77
CA ILE A 131 -0.12 -6.28 -13.35
C ILE A 131 0.88 -5.81 -12.29
N MET A 132 0.47 -5.75 -11.03
CA MET A 132 1.31 -5.29 -9.92
C MET A 132 2.01 -6.46 -9.23
N ASP A 133 3.34 -6.38 -9.16
CA ASP A 133 4.18 -7.35 -8.45
C ASP A 133 4.09 -7.14 -6.92
N VAL A 134 3.95 -5.89 -6.49
CA VAL A 134 3.83 -5.51 -5.07
C VAL A 134 2.91 -4.30 -4.91
N VAL A 135 2.13 -4.29 -3.83
CA VAL A 135 1.30 -3.13 -3.45
C VAL A 135 1.72 -2.55 -2.11
N GLN A 136 2.08 -1.27 -2.08
CA GLN A 136 2.29 -0.49 -0.87
C GLN A 136 0.98 0.10 -0.36
N THR A 137 0.49 -0.44 0.75
CA THR A 137 -0.74 0.05 1.41
C THR A 137 -0.73 -0.27 2.90
N THR A 138 -1.78 0.17 3.60
CA THR A 138 -2.11 -0.22 4.98
C THR A 138 -3.48 -0.91 5.05
N ASP A 139 -4.17 -0.99 3.91
CA ASP A 139 -5.44 -1.68 3.80
C ASP A 139 -5.23 -3.15 3.48
N SER A 140 -5.70 -4.03 4.36
CA SER A 140 -5.56 -5.47 4.19
C SER A 140 -6.49 -6.03 3.11
N ASP A 141 -7.47 -5.24 2.65
CA ASP A 141 -8.43 -5.64 1.61
C ASP A 141 -7.76 -5.99 0.30
N ILE A 142 -6.57 -5.44 0.04
CA ILE A 142 -5.85 -5.68 -1.20
C ILE A 142 -5.47 -7.17 -1.36
N LEU A 143 -5.27 -7.89 -0.25
CA LEU A 143 -5.08 -9.35 -0.25
C LEU A 143 -6.33 -10.09 -0.74
N LEU A 144 -7.52 -9.57 -0.46
CA LEU A 144 -8.79 -10.14 -0.95
C LEU A 144 -8.95 -9.92 -2.45
N PHE A 145 -8.48 -8.78 -2.95
CA PHE A 145 -8.46 -8.45 -4.37
C PHE A 145 -7.42 -9.26 -5.17
N GLY A 146 -6.57 -10.02 -4.48
CA GLY A 146 -5.65 -10.96 -5.11
C GLY A 146 -4.25 -10.41 -5.33
N ALA A 147 -3.85 -9.34 -4.63
CA ALA A 147 -2.47 -8.88 -4.70
C ALA A 147 -1.50 -9.99 -4.28
N PRO A 148 -0.47 -10.29 -5.09
CA PRO A 148 0.48 -11.36 -4.81
C PRO A 148 1.37 -11.03 -3.60
N THR A 149 1.76 -9.75 -3.50
CA THR A 149 2.57 -9.24 -2.39
C THR A 149 2.06 -7.88 -1.91
N VAL A 150 2.05 -7.69 -0.60
CA VAL A 150 1.69 -6.43 0.05
C VAL A 150 2.83 -5.96 0.94
N SER A 151 3.28 -4.74 0.70
CA SER A 151 4.25 -4.05 1.54
C SER A 151 3.53 -3.02 2.40
N LEU A 152 3.71 -3.08 3.72
CA LEU A 152 3.15 -2.09 4.62
C LEU A 152 3.99 -0.81 4.59
N ILE A 153 3.32 0.30 4.37
CA ILE A 153 3.96 1.61 4.45
C ILE A 153 4.37 1.88 5.91
N PRO A 154 5.65 2.20 6.18
CA PRO A 154 6.12 2.48 7.53
C PRO A 154 5.31 3.61 8.19
N LYS A 155 5.02 3.43 9.48
CA LYS A 155 4.29 4.43 10.28
C LYS A 155 5.21 5.43 10.99
N LYS A 156 6.49 5.10 11.15
CA LYS A 156 7.49 5.93 11.86
C LYS A 156 8.39 6.70 10.89
N LYS A 157 8.99 7.77 11.41
CA LYS A 157 9.77 8.77 10.66
C LYS A 157 11.20 8.31 10.29
N ASP A 158 11.75 7.35 11.03
CA ASP A 158 13.19 7.07 11.00
C ASP A 158 13.60 5.83 10.21
N ASP A 159 12.65 5.02 9.72
CA ASP A 159 13.00 3.86 8.91
C ASP A 159 12.08 3.74 7.70
N HIS A 160 12.48 4.39 6.62
CA HIS A 160 11.83 4.31 5.32
C HIS A 160 12.28 3.10 4.50
N HIS A 161 13.28 2.36 5.00
CA HIS A 161 13.89 1.29 4.25
C HIS A 161 13.30 -0.05 4.66
N ASP A 162 13.13 -0.31 5.95
CA ASP A 162 12.55 -1.57 6.41
C ASP A 162 11.02 -1.54 6.39
N VAL A 163 10.46 -2.40 5.56
CA VAL A 163 9.02 -2.55 5.34
C VAL A 163 8.58 -3.97 5.73
N ALA A 164 7.39 -4.09 6.30
CA ALA A 164 6.78 -5.40 6.50
C ALA A 164 6.15 -5.87 5.19
N VAL A 165 6.58 -7.02 4.69
CA VAL A 165 6.14 -7.63 3.43
C VAL A 165 5.31 -8.88 3.75
N TYR A 166 4.17 -8.99 3.07
CA TYR A 166 3.26 -10.13 3.15
C TYR A 166 3.11 -10.70 1.76
N THR A 167 3.60 -11.90 1.52
CA THR A 167 3.37 -12.63 0.27
C THR A 167 2.22 -13.60 0.44
N ALA A 168 1.46 -13.86 -0.63
CA ALA A 168 0.41 -14.88 -0.60
C ALA A 168 0.96 -16.26 -0.20
N GLU A 169 2.20 -16.56 -0.61
CA GLU A 169 2.91 -17.78 -0.24
C GLU A 169 3.20 -17.85 1.25
N ASN A 170 3.79 -16.81 1.86
CA ASN A 170 4.09 -16.81 3.29
C ASN A 170 2.80 -16.92 4.14
N ILE A 171 1.72 -16.27 3.70
CA ILE A 171 0.40 -16.38 4.36
C ILE A 171 -0.14 -17.81 4.32
N PHE A 172 0.13 -18.54 3.24
CA PHE A 172 -0.31 -19.92 3.06
C PHE A 172 0.56 -20.94 3.82
N VAL A 173 1.89 -20.73 3.81
CA VAL A 173 2.87 -21.64 4.40
C VAL A 173 3.00 -21.45 5.91
N ALA A 174 2.78 -20.23 6.44
CA ALA A 174 2.91 -19.95 7.87
C ALA A 174 1.98 -20.86 8.70
N PRO A 175 2.50 -21.73 9.59
CA PRO A 175 1.71 -22.75 10.29
C PRO A 175 0.56 -22.20 11.14
N THR A 176 0.74 -21.02 11.71
CA THR A 176 -0.25 -20.35 12.57
C THR A 176 -1.31 -19.58 11.77
N VAL A 177 -1.07 -19.34 10.47
CA VAL A 177 -1.97 -18.60 9.58
C VAL A 177 -2.67 -19.56 8.61
N SER A 178 -1.89 -20.18 7.72
CA SER A 178 -2.30 -21.08 6.65
C SER A 178 -3.62 -20.69 5.97
N LEU A 179 -3.68 -19.46 5.48
CA LEU A 179 -4.88 -18.91 4.83
C LEU A 179 -4.72 -18.85 3.32
N THR A 180 -5.70 -19.40 2.59
CA THR A 180 -5.88 -19.13 1.17
C THR A 180 -6.70 -17.85 0.96
N ARG A 181 -6.73 -17.33 -0.28
CA ARG A 181 -7.63 -16.22 -0.65
C ARG A 181 -9.09 -16.50 -0.26
N GLY A 182 -9.58 -17.73 -0.49
CA GLY A 182 -10.92 -18.15 -0.07
C GLY A 182 -11.11 -18.13 1.45
N GLY A 183 -10.08 -18.50 2.21
CA GLY A 183 -10.06 -18.38 3.68
C GLY A 183 -10.16 -16.93 4.15
N LEU A 184 -9.43 -16.01 3.50
CA LEU A 184 -9.50 -14.58 3.79
C LEU A 184 -10.88 -14.00 3.49
N LEU A 185 -11.49 -14.36 2.34
CA LEU A 185 -12.85 -13.95 1.97
C LEU A 185 -13.89 -14.45 2.98
N ARG A 186 -13.77 -15.69 3.45
CA ARG A 186 -14.65 -16.25 4.49
C ARG A 186 -14.52 -15.49 5.82
N LYS A 187 -13.31 -15.06 6.19
CA LYS A 187 -13.10 -14.22 7.39
C LYS A 187 -13.69 -12.83 7.20
N ALA A 188 -13.63 -12.27 5.99
CA ALA A 188 -14.26 -10.99 5.64
C ALA A 188 -15.79 -11.05 5.83
N GLY A 189 -16.44 -12.08 5.27
CA GLY A 189 -17.90 -12.23 5.31
C GLY A 189 -18.47 -12.55 6.69
N ARG A 190 -17.66 -13.07 7.63
CA ARG A 190 -18.08 -13.27 9.04
C ARG A 190 -18.02 -12.00 9.87
N GLY A 191 -17.30 -10.97 9.42
CA GLY A 191 -17.16 -9.69 10.13
C GLY A 191 -18.30 -8.70 9.90
N THR A 192 -19.23 -8.99 8.98
CA THR A 192 -20.36 -8.12 8.60
C THR A 192 -21.70 -8.56 9.22
N GLY A 193 -21.69 -9.58 10.09
CA GLY A 193 -22.87 -10.06 10.80
C GLY A 193 -22.81 -9.71 12.29
N ARG A 194 -23.16 -8.46 12.63
CA ARG A 194 -23.77 -8.02 13.90
C ARG A 194 -24.02 -6.52 13.86
#